data_AF-A0AAU4CII0-F1
#
_entry.id   AF-A0AAU4CII0-F1
#
_cell.length_a   1.000
_cell.length_b   1.000
_cell.length_c   1.000
_cell.angle_alpha   90.00
_cell.angle_beta   90.00
_cell.angle_gamma   90.00
#
_symmetry.space_group_name_H-M   'P 1'
#
loop_
_entity.id
_entity.type
_entity.pdbx_description
1 polymer ?
#
loop_
_entity_poly.entity_id
_entity_poly.type
_entity_poly.pdbx_seq_one_letter_code
_entity_poly.pdbx_strand_id
1 'polypeptide(L)'
;MNDTPSRQSAGPVETTCEELAQRAAEMATGWVCADNPLSQDRRWELVGLQNPGSAQGEMHAFDRLGAWQRQLVRVLASADDSEEGRDRVRVARSEAVAQMRDLLLCGIPSAERLHRPWSTSTDPRAQLRSFIGRHRRDPESGGAGSAPESHHGTAAAEERP
;
A
#
# COMPACT_ATOMS: atom_id res chain seq x y z
N MET A 1 30.62 44.85 -16.29
CA MET A 1 29.84 43.80 -16.96
C MET A 1 29.44 42.82 -15.88
N ASN A 2 28.16 42.85 -15.48
CA ASN A 2 27.62 42.04 -14.39
C ASN A 2 27.25 40.65 -14.93
N ASP A 3 27.97 39.64 -14.47
CA ASP A 3 27.56 38.24 -14.60
C ASP A 3 26.40 38.00 -13.63
N THR A 4 25.21 37.75 -14.19
CA THR A 4 24.04 37.32 -13.42
C THR A 4 24.02 35.79 -13.49
N PRO A 5 24.28 35.05 -12.41
CA PRO A 5 24.09 33.60 -12.45
C PRO A 5 22.59 33.32 -12.55
N SER A 6 22.20 32.74 -13.68
CA SER A 6 20.86 32.20 -13.93
C SER A 6 20.41 31.36 -12.75
N ARG A 7 19.43 31.89 -12.02
CA ARG A 7 18.69 31.20 -10.97
C ARG A 7 18.03 29.98 -11.62
N GLN A 8 18.61 28.80 -11.41
CA GLN A 8 18.01 27.54 -11.80
C GLN A 8 16.66 27.45 -11.08
N SER A 9 15.58 27.57 -11.86
CA SER A 9 14.24 27.22 -11.40
C SER A 9 14.27 25.76 -11.01
N ALA A 10 14.22 25.49 -9.70
CA ALA A 10 13.85 24.18 -9.20
C ALA A 10 12.43 23.91 -9.69
N GLY A 11 12.32 23.12 -10.78
CA GLY A 11 11.05 22.51 -11.15
C GLY A 11 10.52 21.68 -9.98
N PRO A 12 9.21 21.40 -9.92
CA PRO A 12 8.66 20.53 -8.90
C PRO A 12 9.43 19.20 -8.91
N VAL A 13 10.03 18.83 -7.79
CA VAL A 13 10.78 17.58 -7.64
C VAL A 13 9.81 16.45 -7.96
N GLU A 14 9.97 15.84 -9.13
CA GLU A 14 9.12 14.74 -9.56
C GLU A 14 9.44 13.54 -8.67
N THR A 15 8.49 13.16 -7.80
CA THR A 15 8.69 12.06 -6.85
C THR A 15 8.98 10.77 -7.61
N THR A 16 10.14 10.15 -7.33
CA THR A 16 10.59 8.96 -8.05
C THR A 16 9.75 7.73 -7.68
N CYS A 17 9.78 6.69 -8.51
CA CYS A 17 9.14 5.41 -8.17
C CYS A 17 9.67 4.84 -6.86
N GLU A 18 10.97 5.01 -6.60
CA GLU A 18 11.64 4.56 -5.38
C GLU A 18 11.11 5.29 -4.15
N GLU A 19 10.97 6.61 -4.22
CA GLU A 19 10.43 7.42 -3.12
C GLU A 19 8.95 7.06 -2.84
N LEU A 20 8.15 6.86 -3.89
CA LEU A 20 6.76 6.42 -3.76
C LEU A 20 6.67 5.02 -3.13
N ALA A 21 7.47 4.06 -3.61
CA ALA A 21 7.50 2.71 -3.06
C ALA A 21 8.01 2.68 -1.62
N GLN A 22 9.05 3.47 -1.31
CA GLN A 22 9.60 3.62 0.04
C GLN A 22 8.52 4.15 0.98
N ARG A 23 7.80 5.21 0.59
CA ARG A 23 6.78 5.82 1.44
C ARG A 23 5.58 4.89 1.66
N ALA A 24 5.17 4.17 0.62
CA ALA A 24 4.12 3.16 0.74
C ALA A 24 4.55 2.00 1.64
N ALA A 25 5.81 1.56 1.54
CA ALA A 25 6.37 0.49 2.34
C ALA A 25 6.47 0.85 3.84
N GLU A 26 6.84 2.09 4.16
CA GLU A 26 6.83 2.61 5.53
C GLU A 26 5.41 2.54 6.13
N MET A 27 4.40 2.99 5.39
CA MET A 27 3.00 2.92 5.83
C MET A 27 2.53 1.47 6.03
N ALA A 28 2.78 0.60 5.05
CA ALA A 28 2.39 -0.81 5.12
C ALA A 28 3.04 -1.53 6.31
N THR A 29 4.32 -1.24 6.56
CA THR A 29 5.05 -1.79 7.71
C THR A 29 4.47 -1.25 9.02
N GLY A 30 4.10 0.03 9.07
CA GLY A 30 3.51 0.66 10.25
C GLY A 30 2.20 0.04 10.71
N TRP A 31 1.44 -0.60 9.81
CA TRP A 31 0.18 -1.28 10.16
C TRP A 31 0.37 -2.62 10.85
N VAL A 32 1.57 -3.20 10.80
CA VAL A 32 1.85 -4.51 11.39
C VAL A 32 2.21 -4.36 12.87
N CYS A 33 1.47 -5.02 13.74
CA CYS A 33 1.78 -5.16 15.16
C CYS A 33 1.90 -6.64 15.54
N ALA A 34 2.50 -6.94 16.70
CA ALA A 34 2.64 -8.31 17.19
C ALA A 34 1.27 -9.01 17.30
N ASP A 35 0.27 -8.31 17.86
CA ASP A 35 -1.06 -8.85 18.11
C ASP A 35 -2.08 -8.53 17.00
N ASN A 36 -1.72 -7.64 16.08
CA ASN A 36 -2.60 -7.22 14.98
C ASN A 36 -1.91 -7.44 13.62
N PRO A 37 -1.97 -8.67 13.07
CA PRO A 37 -1.59 -8.94 11.69
C PRO A 37 -2.39 -8.08 10.70
N LEU A 38 -1.86 -7.86 9.49
CA LEU A 38 -2.63 -7.19 8.43
C LEU A 38 -3.92 -7.96 8.15
N SER A 39 -5.03 -7.22 8.06
CA SER A 39 -6.30 -7.75 7.58
C SER A 39 -6.18 -8.26 6.14
N GLN A 40 -7.12 -9.11 5.72
CA GLN A 40 -7.17 -9.60 4.35
C GLN A 40 -7.32 -8.45 3.34
N ASP A 41 -8.15 -7.45 3.65
CA ASP A 41 -8.37 -6.30 2.78
C ASP A 41 -7.11 -5.45 2.60
N ARG A 42 -6.38 -5.18 3.69
CA ARG A 42 -5.09 -4.46 3.64
C ARG A 42 -4.07 -5.23 2.80
N ARG A 43 -4.07 -6.56 2.88
CA ARG A 43 -3.19 -7.40 2.05
C ARG A 43 -3.55 -7.33 0.58
N TRP A 44 -4.84 -7.40 0.23
CA TRP A 44 -5.27 -7.27 -1.17
C TRP A 44 -4.99 -5.88 -1.74
N GLU A 45 -5.13 -4.82 -0.94
CA GLU A 45 -4.75 -3.47 -1.36
C GLU A 45 -3.25 -3.41 -1.74
N LEU A 46 -2.38 -3.99 -0.91
CA LEU A 46 -0.93 -4.03 -1.18
C LEU A 46 -0.55 -4.95 -2.36
N VAL A 47 -1.31 -6.02 -2.61
CA VAL A 47 -1.13 -6.87 -3.80
C VAL A 47 -1.46 -6.08 -5.07
N GLY A 48 -2.54 -5.29 -5.06
CA GLY A 48 -2.91 -4.44 -6.19
C GLY A 48 -1.79 -3.48 -6.61
N LEU A 49 -1.08 -2.91 -5.64
CA LEU A 49 0.05 -2.01 -5.92
C LEU A 49 1.27 -2.70 -6.57
N GLN A 50 1.39 -4.02 -6.45
CA GLN A 50 2.46 -4.79 -7.08
C GLN A 50 2.22 -5.07 -8.56
N ASN A 51 1.07 -4.68 -9.12
CA ASN A 51 0.74 -4.81 -10.55
C ASN A 51 1.14 -6.18 -11.18
N PRO A 52 0.72 -7.32 -10.59
CA PRO A 52 1.16 -8.65 -10.99
C PRO A 52 0.67 -9.09 -12.39
N GLY A 53 -0.28 -8.37 -12.99
CA GLY A 53 -0.72 -8.54 -14.38
C GLY A 53 -1.48 -9.84 -14.69
N SER A 54 -1.76 -10.67 -13.67
CA SER A 54 -2.52 -11.92 -13.80
C SER A 54 -3.03 -12.40 -12.44
N ALA A 55 -4.13 -13.17 -12.43
CA ALA A 55 -4.68 -13.76 -11.21
C ALA A 55 -3.70 -14.70 -10.49
N GLN A 56 -2.88 -15.46 -11.24
CA GLN A 56 -1.84 -16.31 -10.65
C GLN A 56 -0.72 -15.47 -10.00
N GLY A 57 -0.34 -14.35 -10.63
CA GLY A 57 0.60 -13.40 -10.06
C GLY A 57 0.05 -12.71 -8.81
N GLU A 58 -1.25 -12.41 -8.77
CA GLU A 58 -1.94 -11.88 -7.58
C GLU A 58 -1.87 -12.85 -6.41
N MET A 59 -2.19 -14.13 -6.63
CA MET A 59 -2.09 -15.16 -5.58
C MET A 59 -0.66 -15.32 -5.07
N HIS A 60 0.32 -15.35 -5.97
CA HIS A 60 1.73 -15.43 -5.57
C HIS A 60 2.18 -14.18 -4.78
N ALA A 61 1.74 -12.99 -5.19
CA ALA A 61 2.01 -11.75 -4.44
C ALA A 61 1.36 -11.77 -3.05
N PHE A 62 0.15 -12.32 -2.94
CA PHE A 62 -0.57 -12.48 -1.68
C PHE A 62 0.18 -13.42 -0.72
N ASP A 63 0.69 -14.55 -1.22
CA ASP A 63 1.45 -15.52 -0.42
C ASP A 63 2.78 -14.94 0.07
N ARG A 64 3.52 -14.24 -0.82
CA ARG A 64 4.76 -13.54 -0.44
C ARG A 64 4.51 -12.49 0.63
N LEU A 65 3.44 -11.72 0.51
CA LEU A 65 3.05 -10.72 1.49
C LEU A 65 2.69 -11.37 2.84
N GLY A 66 2.00 -12.52 2.81
CA GLY A 66 1.72 -13.30 4.01
C GLY A 66 2.99 -13.81 4.70
N ALA A 67 3.98 -14.26 3.93
CA ALA A 67 5.27 -14.71 4.48
C ALA A 67 6.06 -13.55 5.12
N TRP A 68 6.15 -12.41 4.41
CA TRP A 68 6.76 -11.17 4.91
C TRP A 68 6.14 -10.74 6.25
N GLN A 69 4.80 -10.71 6.32
CA GLN A 69 4.09 -10.31 7.53
C GLN A 69 4.36 -11.27 8.69
N ARG A 70 4.30 -12.59 8.45
CA ARG A 70 4.60 -13.59 9.49
C ARG A 70 6.03 -13.50 10.01
N GLN A 71 6.99 -13.11 9.17
CA GLN A 71 8.36 -12.88 9.62
C GLN A 71 8.44 -11.66 10.55
N LEU A 72 7.85 -10.54 10.18
CA LEU A 72 7.84 -9.34 11.01
C LEU A 72 7.12 -9.58 12.35
N VAL A 73 5.92 -10.16 12.33
CA VAL A 73 5.13 -10.46 13.54
C VAL A 73 5.92 -11.36 14.50
N ARG A 74 6.64 -12.37 14.00
CA ARG A 74 7.46 -13.27 14.84
C ARG A 74 8.56 -12.52 15.59
N VAL A 75 9.24 -11.57 14.93
CA VAL A 75 10.28 -10.78 15.60
C VAL A 75 9.65 -9.83 16.62
N LEU A 76 8.55 -9.16 16.26
CA LEU A 76 7.85 -8.25 17.18
C LEU A 76 7.33 -8.98 18.44
N ALA A 77 6.79 -10.18 18.30
CA ALA A 77 6.25 -10.97 19.40
C ALA A 77 7.33 -11.62 20.29
N SER A 78 8.57 -11.73 19.82
CA SER A 78 9.69 -12.35 20.57
C SER A 78 10.68 -11.35 21.15
N ALA A 79 10.47 -10.06 20.88
CA ALA A 79 11.27 -8.99 21.46
C ALA A 79 10.78 -8.70 22.88
N ASP A 80 11.72 -8.58 23.80
CA ASP A 80 11.50 -8.08 25.14
C ASP A 80 11.78 -6.57 25.21
N ASP A 81 11.45 -5.92 26.32
CA ASP A 81 11.67 -4.48 26.52
C ASP A 81 13.15 -4.11 26.76
N SER A 82 14.07 -5.08 26.63
CA SER A 82 15.50 -4.86 26.75
C SER A 82 16.01 -3.94 25.63
N GLU A 83 17.21 -3.38 25.80
CA GLU A 83 17.87 -2.63 24.73
C GLU A 83 18.10 -3.50 23.48
N GLU A 84 18.51 -4.75 23.69
CA GLU A 84 18.71 -5.72 22.61
C GLU A 84 17.38 -6.08 21.91
N GLY A 85 16.30 -6.25 22.67
CA GLY A 85 14.96 -6.45 22.11
C GLY A 85 14.49 -5.29 21.25
N ARG A 86 14.66 -4.05 21.74
CA ARG A 86 14.34 -2.83 20.98
C ARG A 86 15.20 -2.69 19.72
N ASP A 87 16.48 -3.05 19.78
CA ASP A 87 17.36 -3.02 18.60
C ASP A 87 16.94 -4.06 17.55
N ARG A 88 16.64 -5.29 17.97
CA ARG A 88 16.11 -6.34 17.08
C ARG A 88 14.83 -5.89 16.37
N VAL A 89 13.91 -5.24 17.08
CA VAL A 89 12.69 -4.67 16.48
C VAL A 89 13.03 -3.60 15.46
N ARG A 90 13.95 -2.68 15.77
CA ARG A 90 14.37 -1.60 14.87
C ARG A 90 14.98 -2.15 13.58
N VAL A 91 15.86 -3.14 13.68
CA VAL A 91 16.46 -3.82 12.52
C VAL A 91 15.38 -4.52 11.69
N ALA A 92 14.52 -5.33 12.32
CA ALA A 92 13.47 -6.05 11.62
C ALA A 92 12.45 -5.13 10.92
N ARG A 93 12.12 -3.98 11.52
CA ARG A 93 11.28 -2.95 10.89
C ARG A 93 11.95 -2.38 9.64
N SER A 94 13.24 -2.06 9.74
CA SER A 94 14.01 -1.49 8.63
C SER A 94 14.12 -2.48 7.46
N GLU A 95 14.40 -3.75 7.75
CA GLU A 95 14.41 -4.83 6.76
C GLU A 95 13.02 -5.07 6.14
N ALA A 96 11.97 -5.05 6.95
CA ALA A 96 10.61 -5.23 6.46
C ALA A 96 10.19 -4.11 5.50
N VAL A 97 10.57 -2.86 5.78
CA VAL A 97 10.36 -1.72 4.88
C VAL A 97 11.10 -1.93 3.56
N ALA A 98 12.38 -2.32 3.61
CA ALA A 98 13.17 -2.57 2.40
C ALA A 98 12.55 -3.68 1.53
N GLN A 99 12.16 -4.81 2.14
CA GLN A 99 11.51 -5.92 1.44
C GLN A 99 10.17 -5.50 0.81
N MET A 100 9.35 -4.75 1.53
CA MET A 100 8.08 -4.25 1.01
C MET A 100 8.28 -3.29 -0.16
N ARG A 101 9.25 -2.36 -0.04
CA ARG A 101 9.60 -1.45 -1.13
C ARG A 101 9.99 -2.23 -2.38
N ASP A 102 10.84 -3.24 -2.24
CA ASP A 102 11.31 -4.04 -3.37
C ASP A 102 10.16 -4.83 -4.02
N LEU A 103 9.23 -5.36 -3.23
CA LEU A 103 8.00 -6.00 -3.73
C LEU A 103 7.17 -5.03 -4.58
N LEU A 104 7.00 -3.78 -4.11
CA LEU A 104 6.25 -2.74 -4.83
C LEU A 104 6.97 -2.30 -6.11
N LEU A 105 8.30 -2.17 -6.08
CA LEU A 105 9.11 -1.76 -7.23
C LEU A 105 9.16 -2.81 -8.34
N CYS A 106 9.29 -4.10 -7.98
CA CYS A 106 9.33 -5.19 -8.96
C CYS A 106 8.08 -5.25 -9.86
N GLY A 107 6.94 -4.72 -9.38
CA GLY A 107 5.69 -4.66 -10.11
C GLY A 107 5.65 -3.66 -11.25
N ILE A 108 6.37 -2.54 -11.11
CA ILE A 108 6.26 -1.38 -12.01
C ILE A 108 6.71 -1.72 -13.44
N PRO A 109 7.89 -2.33 -13.68
CA PRO A 109 8.32 -2.68 -15.05
C PRO A 109 7.39 -3.70 -15.72
N SER A 110 6.79 -4.60 -14.95
CA SER A 110 5.83 -5.58 -15.48
C SER A 110 4.53 -4.91 -15.89
N ALA A 111 4.02 -3.98 -15.08
CA ALA A 111 2.87 -3.16 -15.42
C ALA A 111 3.12 -2.36 -16.70
N GLU A 112 4.26 -1.67 -16.79
CA GLU A 112 4.63 -0.85 -17.95
C GLU A 112 4.70 -1.66 -19.25
N ARG A 113 5.20 -2.91 -19.20
CA ARG A 113 5.21 -3.81 -20.38
C ARG A 113 3.81 -4.29 -20.78
N LEU A 114 2.89 -4.41 -19.83
CA LEU A 114 1.51 -4.88 -20.05
C LEU A 114 0.54 -3.75 -20.46
N HIS A 115 0.99 -2.49 -20.43
CA HIS A 115 0.24 -1.34 -20.97
C HIS A 115 0.17 -1.41 -22.51
N ARG A 116 -0.69 -2.30 -23.02
CA ARG A 116 -1.23 -2.21 -24.38
C ARG A 116 -2.43 -1.24 -24.39
N PRO A 117 -2.72 -0.59 -25.53
CA PRO A 117 -3.76 0.44 -25.66
C PRO A 117 -5.22 0.00 -25.41
N TRP A 118 -5.45 -1.26 -25.00
CA TRP A 118 -6.78 -1.78 -24.67
C TRP A 118 -6.97 -2.13 -23.19
N SER A 119 -5.96 -1.91 -22.32
CA SER A 119 -6.10 -2.18 -20.88
C SER A 119 -6.39 -0.89 -20.10
N THR A 120 -7.38 -0.95 -19.20
CA THR A 120 -7.71 0.07 -18.18
C THR A 120 -6.63 0.20 -17.09
N SER A 121 -5.39 -0.20 -17.39
CA SER A 121 -4.31 -0.29 -16.41
C SER A 121 -3.91 1.11 -15.96
N THR A 122 -4.21 1.42 -14.71
CA THR A 122 -3.91 2.71 -14.08
C THR A 122 -2.41 2.83 -13.88
N ASP A 123 -1.80 3.96 -14.25
CA ASP A 123 -0.37 4.25 -14.04
C ASP A 123 0.09 3.81 -12.63
N PRO A 124 1.06 2.88 -12.51
CA PRO A 124 1.56 2.39 -11.22
C PRO A 124 2.00 3.51 -10.28
N ARG A 125 2.56 4.60 -10.82
CA ARG A 125 2.97 5.76 -10.02
C ARG A 125 1.74 6.51 -9.48
N ALA A 126 0.70 6.70 -10.30
CA ALA A 126 -0.57 7.27 -9.86
C ALA A 126 -1.27 6.40 -8.79
N GLN A 127 -1.18 5.06 -8.89
CA GLN A 127 -1.71 4.17 -7.86
C GLN A 127 -0.97 4.36 -6.52
N LEU A 128 0.37 4.37 -6.52
CA LEU A 128 1.18 4.62 -5.32
C LEU A 128 0.89 5.99 -4.72
N ARG A 129 0.81 7.05 -5.53
CA ARG A 129 0.43 8.40 -5.06
C ARG A 129 -0.95 8.42 -4.44
N SER A 130 -1.92 7.74 -5.04
CA SER A 130 -3.28 7.66 -4.52
C SER A 130 -3.32 6.90 -3.20
N PHE A 131 -2.61 5.77 -3.10
CA PHE A 131 -2.47 5.00 -1.87
C PHE A 131 -1.87 5.86 -0.75
N ILE A 132 -0.74 6.52 -1.02
CA ILE A 132 -0.10 7.45 -0.07
C ILE A 132 -1.06 8.56 0.34
N GLY A 133 -1.79 9.14 -0.62
CA GLY A 133 -2.75 10.21 -0.36
C GLY A 133 -3.91 9.79 0.54
N ARG A 134 -4.47 8.59 0.32
CA ARG A 134 -5.57 8.04 1.14
C ARG A 134 -5.11 7.77 2.57
N HIS A 135 -3.99 7.08 2.74
CA HIS A 135 -3.54 6.62 4.06
C HIS A 135 -2.72 7.63 4.84
N ARG A 136 -2.21 8.71 4.21
CA ARG A 136 -1.56 9.82 4.93
C ARG A 136 -2.54 10.63 5.79
N ARG A 137 -3.83 10.63 5.45
CA ARG A 137 -4.87 11.36 6.18
C ARG A 137 -5.46 10.60 7.37
N ASP A 138 -5.08 9.34 7.54
CA ASP A 138 -5.69 8.45 8.52
C ASP A 138 -4.63 7.78 9.41
N PRO A 139 -4.30 8.36 10.58
CA PRO A 139 -3.68 7.61 11.65
C PRO A 139 -4.71 6.82 12.47
N GLU A 140 -6.01 7.17 12.45
CA GLU A 140 -7.07 6.56 13.27
C GLU A 140 -8.50 6.65 12.66
N SER A 141 -8.81 5.94 11.57
CA SER A 141 -10.22 5.62 11.26
C SER A 141 -10.62 4.31 11.93
N GLY A 142 -10.83 4.40 13.24
CA GLY A 142 -11.72 3.50 13.94
C GLY A 142 -13.17 3.85 13.63
N GLY A 143 -13.87 2.93 12.97
CA GLY A 143 -15.34 2.77 13.04
C GLY A 143 -16.22 3.81 12.33
N ALA A 144 -16.84 3.41 11.22
CA ALA A 144 -18.31 3.43 11.06
C ALA A 144 -18.69 2.76 9.74
N GLY A 145 -19.70 1.89 9.82
CA GLY A 145 -20.10 0.99 8.75
C GLY A 145 -20.50 1.70 7.45
N SER A 146 -20.15 1.06 6.34
CA SER A 146 -20.98 1.10 5.14
C SER A 146 -21.64 -0.27 5.03
N ALA A 147 -22.76 -0.42 5.74
CA ALA A 147 -23.73 -1.47 5.42
C ALA A 147 -24.38 -1.07 4.08
N PRO A 148 -24.62 -2.03 3.16
CA PRO A 148 -25.27 -1.74 1.90
C PRO A 148 -26.70 -1.26 2.16
N GLU A 149 -27.05 -0.09 1.62
CA GLU A 149 -28.42 0.41 1.55
C GLU A 149 -29.30 -0.63 0.85
N SER A 150 -30.12 -1.32 1.66
CA SER A 150 -31.19 -2.16 1.16
C SER A 150 -32.31 -1.23 0.70
N HIS A 151 -32.46 -1.08 -0.62
CA HIS A 151 -33.62 -0.46 -1.22
C HIS A 151 -34.87 -1.32 -0.93
N HIS A 152 -35.56 -1.05 0.18
CA HIS A 152 -36.96 -1.43 0.35
C HIS A 152 -37.83 -0.33 -0.25
N GLY A 153 -38.14 -0.49 -1.54
CA GLY A 153 -39.24 0.23 -2.17
C GLY A 153 -40.56 -0.29 -1.61
N THR A 154 -41.11 0.41 -0.62
CA THR A 154 -42.50 0.26 -0.21
C THR A 154 -43.38 0.93 -1.25
N ALA A 155 -44.07 0.13 -2.07
CA ALA A 155 -45.24 0.58 -2.81
C ALA A 155 -46.44 -0.23 -2.31
N ALA A 156 -47.23 0.41 -1.45
CA ALA A 156 -48.55 -0.05 -1.08
C ALA A 156 -49.60 0.72 -1.91
N ALA A 157 -50.68 0.02 -2.22
CA ALA A 157 -51.97 0.49 -2.70
C ALA A 157 -52.08 0.82 -4.20
N GLU A 158 -52.66 -0.14 -4.94
CA GLU A 158 -53.79 0.21 -5.80
C GLU A 158 -54.86 -0.90 -5.72
N GLU A 159 -56.06 -0.48 -5.33
CA GLU A 159 -57.29 -1.25 -5.22
C GLU A 159 -57.74 -1.74 -6.59
N ARG A 160 -58.26 -2.97 -6.64
CA ARG A 160 -59.02 -3.50 -7.79
C ARG A 160 -60.52 -3.50 -7.46
N PRO A 161 -61.39 -3.13 -8.41
CA PRO A 161 -62.72 -3.72 -8.50
C PRO A 161 -62.67 -5.15 -9.08
#